data_AF-A0A957YMZ6-F1
#
_entry.id   AF-A0A957YMZ6-F1
#
_cell.length_a   1.000
_cell.length_b   1.000
_cell.length_c   1.000
_cell.angle_alpha   90.00
_cell.angle_beta   90.00
_cell.angle_gamma   90.00
#
_symmetry.space_group_name_H-M   'P 1'
#
loop_
_entity.id
_entity.type
_entity.pdbx_description
1 polymer ?
#
loop_
_entity_poly.entity_id
_entity_poly.type
_entity_poly.pdbx_seq_one_letter_code
_entity_poly.pdbx_strand_id
1 'polypeptide(L)'
;EIGKDISGTGMDLNIVGMWRRNGGPVDPPIRRLAVLDLTEESHGNATGIGYADLIPERLRAKVDWQATYMNCLTSINYAGAKQPITLADDRAVFEMGMASLDAETARVVYIRNTLDLETFWVSPALLDAVTVSPSLHVIGDAQPVVFDGEGNFVV
;
A
#
# COMPACT_ATOMS: atom_id res chain seq x y z
N GLU A 1 -4.00 -4.68 0.04
CA GLU A 1 -5.18 -4.30 -0.76
C GLU A 1 -5.75 -2.97 -0.27
N ILE A 2 -6.53 -2.30 -1.11
CA ILE A 2 -7.30 -1.08 -0.78
C ILE A 2 -8.76 -1.31 -1.12
N GLY A 3 -9.63 -0.49 -0.56
CA GLY A 3 -11.04 -0.53 -0.92
C GLY A 3 -11.91 0.42 -0.09
N LYS A 4 -13.10 0.72 -0.59
CA LYS A 4 -14.06 1.59 0.13
C LYS A 4 -14.62 0.96 1.38
N ASP A 5 -14.71 -0.36 1.36
CA ASP A 5 -15.01 -1.22 2.50
C ASP A 5 -13.91 -1.17 3.57
N ILE A 6 -12.64 -0.96 3.17
CA ILE A 6 -11.51 -0.79 4.09
C ILE A 6 -11.49 0.61 4.71
N SER A 7 -11.68 1.64 3.89
CA SER A 7 -11.75 3.03 4.33
C SER A 7 -12.51 3.87 3.30
N GLY A 8 -13.24 4.90 3.73
CA GLY A 8 -13.94 5.79 2.80
C GLY A 8 -13.02 6.45 1.74
N THR A 9 -11.72 6.55 2.04
CA THR A 9 -10.68 7.03 1.11
C THR A 9 -9.89 5.90 0.45
N GLY A 10 -10.38 4.66 0.45
CA GLY A 10 -9.70 3.46 -0.07
C GLY A 10 -8.66 2.87 0.88
N MET A 11 -7.93 3.75 1.56
CA MET A 11 -6.94 3.46 2.59
C MET A 11 -6.99 4.57 3.64
N ASP A 12 -6.72 4.24 4.90
CA ASP A 12 -6.70 5.22 5.98
C ASP A 12 -5.45 6.11 5.90
N LEU A 13 -5.68 7.40 5.68
CA LEU A 13 -4.65 8.42 5.59
C LEU A 13 -3.96 8.73 6.92
N ASN A 14 -4.51 8.30 8.07
CA ASN A 14 -3.78 8.34 9.35
C ASN A 14 -2.66 7.29 9.39
N ILE A 15 -2.80 6.22 8.60
CA ILE A 15 -1.81 5.13 8.52
C ILE A 15 -0.77 5.42 7.42
N VAL A 16 -1.22 5.87 6.25
CA VAL A 16 -0.31 6.09 5.09
C VAL A 16 0.15 7.54 4.89
N GLY A 17 -0.43 8.48 5.65
CA GLY A 17 -0.10 9.90 5.65
C GLY A 17 -1.09 10.80 4.91
N MET A 18 -1.74 11.71 5.64
CA MET A 18 -2.69 12.70 5.12
C MET A 18 -2.07 13.67 4.10
N TRP A 19 -0.77 13.88 4.18
CA TRP A 19 -0.02 14.72 3.25
C TRP A 19 -0.12 14.20 1.80
N ARG A 20 -0.40 12.91 1.58
CA ARG A 20 -0.64 12.33 0.25
C ARG A 20 -1.89 12.90 -0.42
N ARG A 21 -2.86 13.38 0.37
CA ARG A 21 -4.08 14.02 -0.12
C ARG A 21 -3.95 15.54 -0.19
N ASN A 22 -3.50 16.17 0.88
CA ASN A 22 -3.59 17.63 1.07
C ASN A 22 -2.25 18.36 0.96
N GLY A 23 -1.13 17.65 0.81
CA GLY A 23 0.21 18.21 1.04
C GLY A 23 0.46 18.52 2.51
N GLY A 24 1.58 19.19 2.79
CA GLY A 24 2.00 19.54 4.15
C GLY A 24 3.16 18.70 4.68
N PRO A 25 3.41 18.70 6.00
CA PRO A 25 4.47 17.92 6.62
C PRO A 25 4.35 16.43 6.31
N VAL A 26 5.48 15.79 6.00
CA VAL A 26 5.52 14.36 5.69
C VAL A 26 5.56 13.57 6.99
N ASP A 27 4.39 13.14 7.44
CA ASP A 27 4.19 12.29 8.62
C ASP A 27 3.02 11.31 8.38
N PRO A 28 3.21 9.98 8.53
CA PRO A 28 4.49 9.29 8.72
C PRO A 28 5.44 9.44 7.52
N PRO A 29 6.77 9.26 7.72
CA PRO A 29 7.79 9.43 6.69
C PRO A 29 7.88 8.22 5.74
N ILE A 30 6.77 7.86 5.10
CA ILE A 30 6.71 6.76 4.13
C ILE A 30 7.23 7.26 2.79
N ARG A 31 8.46 6.87 2.44
CA ARG A 31 9.13 7.28 1.20
C ARG A 31 8.44 6.74 -0.06
N ARG A 32 7.95 5.51 -0.02
CA ARG A 32 7.31 4.81 -1.14
C ARG A 32 6.14 3.99 -0.62
N LEU A 33 4.99 4.12 -1.26
CA LEU A 33 3.78 3.36 -0.98
C LEU A 33 3.40 2.56 -2.21
N ALA A 34 3.36 1.24 -2.07
CA ALA A 34 2.84 0.35 -3.09
C ALA A 34 1.48 -0.18 -2.68
N VAL A 35 0.58 -0.34 -3.65
CA VAL A 35 -0.69 -1.06 -3.44
C VAL A 35 -0.77 -2.17 -4.47
N LEU A 36 -1.02 -3.38 -3.98
CA LEU A 36 -0.95 -4.59 -4.80
C LEU A 36 -2.31 -5.08 -5.27
N ASP A 37 -3.39 -4.74 -4.55
CA ASP A 37 -4.72 -5.17 -4.94
C ASP A 37 -5.84 -4.21 -4.53
N LEU A 38 -7.02 -4.42 -5.11
CA LEU A 38 -8.29 -3.77 -4.83
C LEU A 38 -9.31 -4.85 -4.39
N THR A 39 -10.03 -4.58 -3.31
CA THR A 39 -11.07 -5.49 -2.79
C THR A 39 -12.21 -5.65 -3.80
N GLU A 40 -12.80 -6.85 -3.85
CA GLU A 40 -13.96 -7.12 -4.71
C GLU A 40 -15.20 -6.32 -4.27
N GLU A 41 -15.35 -6.12 -2.95
CA GLU A 41 -16.44 -5.34 -2.32
C GLU A 41 -16.42 -3.86 -2.71
N SER A 42 -15.30 -3.35 -3.22
CA SER A 42 -15.23 -2.00 -3.79
C SER A 42 -15.92 -1.88 -5.16
N HIS A 43 -16.29 -3.00 -5.78
CA HIS A 43 -16.88 -3.08 -7.12
C HIS A 43 -16.08 -2.26 -8.16
N GLY A 44 -14.76 -2.37 -8.10
CA GLY A 44 -13.83 -1.65 -8.98
C GLY A 44 -13.60 -0.17 -8.62
N ASN A 45 -14.29 0.37 -7.63
CA ASN A 45 -14.09 1.77 -7.22
C ASN A 45 -12.82 1.94 -6.38
N ALA A 46 -11.74 2.34 -7.05
CA ALA A 46 -10.42 2.52 -6.44
C ALA A 46 -10.18 3.95 -5.93
N THR A 47 -11.19 4.59 -5.33
CA THR A 47 -11.01 5.91 -4.70
C THR A 47 -9.86 5.84 -3.69
N GLY A 48 -8.84 6.68 -3.86
CA GLY A 48 -7.63 6.66 -3.02
C GLY A 48 -6.43 5.96 -3.63
N ILE A 49 -6.59 5.29 -4.78
CA ILE A 49 -5.49 4.69 -5.53
C ILE A 49 -4.38 5.70 -5.83
N GLY A 50 -4.74 6.96 -6.08
CA GLY A 50 -3.79 8.01 -6.40
C GLY A 50 -2.88 8.46 -5.26
N TYR A 51 -3.05 7.91 -4.05
CA TYR A 51 -2.10 8.09 -2.95
C TYR A 51 -0.91 7.12 -3.03
N ALA A 52 -1.05 6.03 -3.78
CA ALA A 52 0.02 5.09 -4.02
C ALA A 52 1.04 5.65 -5.03
N ASP A 53 2.29 5.25 -4.87
CA ASP A 53 3.37 5.55 -5.80
C ASP A 53 3.45 4.47 -6.91
N LEU A 54 3.28 3.20 -6.53
CA LEU A 54 3.41 2.02 -7.40
C LEU A 54 2.20 1.09 -7.27
N ILE A 55 1.76 0.53 -8.41
CA ILE A 55 0.73 -0.52 -8.47
C ILE A 55 1.09 -1.58 -9.54
N PRO A 56 0.61 -2.83 -9.44
CA PRO A 56 0.70 -3.81 -10.50
C PRO A 56 -0.43 -3.63 -11.53
N GLU A 57 -0.24 -4.11 -12.76
CA GLU A 57 -1.25 -4.06 -13.83
C GLU A 57 -2.52 -4.79 -13.43
N ARG A 58 -2.43 -5.89 -12.67
CA ARG A 58 -3.63 -6.61 -12.20
C ARG A 58 -4.57 -5.72 -11.38
N LEU A 59 -4.03 -4.85 -10.53
CA LEU A 59 -4.84 -3.90 -9.76
C LEU A 59 -5.43 -2.87 -10.71
N ARG A 60 -4.60 -2.25 -11.57
CA ARG A 60 -5.05 -1.24 -12.54
C ARG A 60 -6.19 -1.77 -13.43
N ALA A 61 -6.13 -3.03 -13.82
CA ALA A 61 -7.14 -3.72 -14.61
C ALA A 61 -8.48 -3.92 -13.88
N LYS A 62 -8.48 -4.03 -12.54
CA LYS A 62 -9.69 -4.12 -11.72
C LYS A 62 -10.42 -2.78 -11.55
N VAL A 63 -9.78 -1.66 -11.88
CA VAL A 63 -10.33 -0.33 -11.59
C VAL A 63 -11.46 0.04 -12.57
N ASP A 64 -12.64 0.32 -12.01
CA ASP A 64 -13.68 1.10 -12.66
C ASP A 64 -13.33 2.59 -12.54
N TRP A 65 -12.73 3.13 -13.59
CA TRP A 65 -12.32 4.53 -13.65
C TRP A 65 -13.50 5.49 -13.66
N GLN A 66 -14.64 5.10 -14.20
CA GLN A 66 -15.82 5.97 -14.20
C GLN A 66 -16.35 6.13 -12.77
N ALA A 67 -16.53 5.03 -12.03
CA ALA A 67 -16.97 5.07 -10.64
C ALA A 67 -15.95 5.76 -9.72
N THR A 68 -14.66 5.55 -9.98
CA THR A 68 -13.57 6.17 -9.23
C THR A 68 -13.55 7.68 -9.45
N TYR A 69 -13.57 8.14 -10.71
CA TYR A 69 -13.56 9.56 -11.05
C TYR A 69 -14.81 10.27 -10.56
N MET A 70 -15.99 9.69 -10.76
CA MET A 70 -17.24 10.30 -10.30
C MET A 70 -17.19 10.58 -8.81
N ASN A 71 -16.74 9.61 -8.00
CA ASN A 71 -16.69 9.78 -6.55
C ASN A 71 -15.64 10.83 -6.12
N CYS A 72 -14.45 10.80 -6.72
CA CYS A 72 -13.40 11.78 -6.46
C CYS A 72 -13.81 13.20 -6.88
N LEU A 73 -14.51 13.37 -8.00
CA LEU A 73 -15.00 14.66 -8.48
C LEU A 73 -16.09 15.22 -7.55
N THR A 74 -17.07 14.40 -7.15
CA THR A 74 -18.15 14.84 -6.25
C THR A 74 -17.65 15.19 -4.85
N SER A 75 -16.55 14.56 -4.41
CA SER A 75 -15.93 14.81 -3.10
C SER A 75 -14.78 15.82 -3.13
N ILE A 76 -14.48 16.40 -4.31
CA ILE A 76 -13.36 17.34 -4.52
C ILE A 76 -12.00 16.71 -4.11
N ASN A 77 -11.89 15.38 -4.22
CA ASN A 77 -10.69 14.61 -3.89
C ASN A 77 -9.94 14.19 -5.16
N TYR A 78 -9.42 15.16 -5.91
CA TYR A 78 -8.69 14.92 -7.16
C TYR A 78 -7.45 14.04 -6.98
N ALA A 79 -6.76 14.18 -5.84
CA ALA A 79 -5.57 13.38 -5.55
C ALA A 79 -5.88 11.88 -5.49
N GLY A 80 -7.04 11.48 -4.95
CA GLY A 80 -7.43 10.08 -4.80
C GLY A 80 -7.67 9.33 -6.11
N ALA A 81 -7.82 10.03 -7.24
CA ALA A 81 -8.09 9.44 -8.55
C ALA A 81 -6.89 9.48 -9.51
N LYS A 82 -5.72 10.00 -9.09
CA LYS A 82 -4.52 9.97 -9.93
C LYS A 82 -4.11 8.53 -10.22
N GLN A 83 -3.60 8.27 -11.43
CA GLN A 83 -3.08 6.95 -11.77
C GLN A 83 -1.61 6.84 -11.31
N PRO A 84 -1.28 5.89 -10.41
CA PRO A 84 0.10 5.61 -10.02
C PRO A 84 0.91 4.99 -11.16
N ILE A 85 2.23 4.91 -10.95
CA ILE A 85 3.09 4.14 -11.87
C ILE A 85 2.65 2.69 -11.83
N THR A 86 2.28 2.16 -12.99
CA THR A 86 1.78 0.79 -13.15
C THR A 86 2.91 -0.08 -13.70
N LEU A 87 3.18 -1.19 -13.01
CA LEU A 87 4.23 -2.15 -13.34
C LEU A 87 3.62 -3.52 -13.69
N ALA A 88 4.41 -4.41 -14.29
CA ALA A 88 3.90 -5.66 -14.86
C ALA A 88 3.19 -6.56 -13.83
N ASP A 89 3.81 -6.78 -12.67
CA ASP A 89 3.37 -7.70 -11.62
C ASP A 89 3.86 -7.21 -10.24
N ASP A 90 3.51 -7.95 -9.18
CA ASP A 90 3.88 -7.57 -7.83
C ASP A 90 5.40 -7.66 -7.58
N ARG A 91 6.11 -8.58 -8.27
CA ARG A 91 7.58 -8.67 -8.23
C ARG A 91 8.21 -7.37 -8.74
N ALA A 92 7.78 -6.88 -9.90
CA ALA A 92 8.28 -5.63 -10.46
C ALA A 92 7.98 -4.44 -9.53
N VAL A 93 6.80 -4.42 -8.90
CA VAL A 93 6.44 -3.42 -7.87
C VAL A 93 7.40 -3.46 -6.69
N PHE A 94 7.69 -4.65 -6.15
CA PHE A 94 8.61 -4.81 -5.04
C PHE A 94 10.04 -4.41 -5.40
N GLU A 95 10.56 -4.89 -6.53
CA GLU A 95 11.90 -4.57 -7.03
C GLU A 95 12.07 -3.07 -7.23
N MET A 96 11.09 -2.40 -7.84
CA MET A 96 11.11 -0.94 -8.01
C MET A 96 10.95 -0.19 -6.68
N GLY A 97 10.11 -0.71 -5.78
CA GLY A 97 9.93 -0.18 -4.43
C GLY A 97 11.21 -0.23 -3.60
N MET A 98 12.03 -1.26 -3.81
CA MET A 98 13.33 -1.46 -3.17
C MET A 98 14.50 -0.82 -3.91
N ALA A 99 14.31 -0.42 -5.17
CA ALA A 99 15.37 0.18 -5.98
C ALA A 99 16.03 1.36 -5.26
N SER A 100 17.35 1.45 -5.33
CA SER A 100 18.17 2.45 -4.63
C SER A 100 18.16 2.39 -3.10
N LEU A 101 17.62 1.32 -2.49
CA LEU A 101 17.75 1.06 -1.06
C LEU A 101 18.76 -0.06 -0.82
N ASP A 102 19.43 -0.01 0.31
CA ASP A 102 20.20 -1.12 0.83
C ASP A 102 19.24 -2.10 1.53
N ALA A 103 19.25 -3.36 1.09
CA ALA A 103 18.33 -4.38 1.58
C ALA A 103 18.53 -4.69 3.08
N GLU A 104 19.73 -4.51 3.62
CA GLU A 104 20.02 -4.77 5.04
C GLU A 104 19.46 -3.70 5.96
N THR A 105 19.38 -2.45 5.49
CA THR A 105 18.95 -1.30 6.29
C THR A 105 17.58 -0.77 5.90
N ALA A 106 16.99 -1.27 4.81
CA ALA A 106 15.66 -0.87 4.35
C ALA A 106 14.59 -1.21 5.39
N ARG A 107 13.85 -0.18 5.80
CA ARG A 107 12.70 -0.28 6.71
C ARG A 107 11.44 -0.47 5.88
N VAL A 108 10.94 -1.70 5.83
CA VAL A 108 9.78 -2.10 5.01
C VAL A 108 8.69 -2.64 5.92
N VAL A 109 7.45 -2.24 5.65
CA VAL A 109 6.24 -2.77 6.30
C VAL A 109 5.32 -3.28 5.22
N TYR A 110 4.79 -4.48 5.40
CA TYR A 110 3.74 -5.04 4.55
C TYR A 110 2.53 -5.36 5.43
N ILE A 111 1.42 -4.67 5.14
CA ILE A 111 0.12 -4.87 5.78
C ILE A 111 -0.85 -5.44 4.76
N ARG A 112 -1.83 -6.23 5.22
CA ARG A 112 -2.93 -6.68 4.37
C ARG A 112 -3.69 -5.48 3.83
N ASN A 113 -4.19 -4.62 4.72
CA ASN A 113 -4.88 -3.38 4.41
C ASN A 113 -4.82 -2.45 5.65
N THR A 114 -5.33 -1.22 5.55
CA THR A 114 -5.26 -0.24 6.66
C THR A 114 -6.30 -0.45 7.76
N LEU A 115 -7.24 -1.39 7.58
CA LEU A 115 -8.23 -1.77 8.59
C LEU A 115 -7.71 -2.90 9.48
N ASP A 116 -7.06 -3.90 8.88
CA ASP A 116 -6.52 -5.09 9.53
C ASP A 116 -5.03 -4.92 9.87
N LEU A 117 -4.75 -4.28 11.01
CA LEU A 117 -3.38 -3.99 11.49
C LEU A 117 -2.94 -4.85 12.68
N GLU A 118 -3.69 -5.91 13.00
CA GLU A 118 -3.34 -6.81 14.10
C GLU A 118 -2.08 -7.63 13.81
N THR A 119 -1.91 -8.06 12.55
CA THR A 119 -0.74 -8.80 12.09
C THR A 119 -0.20 -8.22 10.79
N PHE A 120 1.10 -8.00 10.74
CA PHE A 120 1.78 -7.44 9.57
C PHE A 120 3.25 -7.82 9.58
N TRP A 121 3.87 -7.74 8.41
CA TRP A 121 5.27 -8.07 8.24
C TRP A 121 6.13 -6.82 8.31
N VAL A 122 7.32 -6.97 8.89
CA VAL A 122 8.35 -5.93 8.91
C VAL A 122 9.68 -6.50 8.44
N SER A 123 10.49 -5.66 7.80
CA SER A 123 11.89 -5.97 7.51
C SER A 123 12.70 -6.16 8.81
N PRO A 124 13.79 -6.95 8.81
CA PRO A 124 14.70 -7.08 9.94
C PRO A 124 15.17 -5.75 10.55
N ALA A 125 15.38 -4.72 9.71
CA ALA A 125 15.78 -3.37 10.13
C ALA A 125 14.77 -2.65 11.06
N LEU A 126 13.58 -3.21 11.27
CA LEU A 126 12.56 -2.68 12.18
C LEU A 126 12.42 -3.49 13.49
N LEU A 127 13.14 -4.60 13.65
CA LEU A 127 12.97 -5.48 14.82
C LEU A 127 13.30 -4.80 16.15
N ASP A 128 14.32 -3.93 16.19
CA ASP A 128 14.64 -3.16 17.39
C ASP A 128 13.46 -2.26 17.81
N ALA A 129 12.82 -1.60 16.84
CA ALA A 129 11.66 -0.75 17.09
C ALA A 129 10.43 -1.55 17.55
N VAL A 130 10.25 -2.77 17.02
CA VAL A 130 9.20 -3.69 17.47
C VAL A 130 9.45 -4.15 18.90
N THR A 131 10.69 -4.53 19.23
CA THR A 131 11.05 -5.12 20.53
C THR A 131 10.87 -4.15 21.70
N VAL A 132 11.08 -2.85 21.47
CA VAL A 132 10.91 -1.82 22.50
C VAL A 132 9.48 -1.28 22.59
N SER A 133 8.60 -1.65 21.67
CA SER A 133 7.22 -1.18 21.66
C SER A 133 6.34 -2.00 22.60
N PRO A 134 5.59 -1.39 23.53
CA PRO A 134 4.66 -2.12 24.39
C PRO A 134 3.43 -2.66 23.65
N SER A 135 3.18 -2.19 22.43
CA SER A 135 2.02 -2.55 21.62
C SER A 135 2.31 -3.62 20.57
N LEU A 136 3.57 -4.03 20.41
CA LEU A 136 4.00 -4.98 19.38
C LEU A 136 4.76 -6.14 20.02
N HIS A 137 4.66 -7.31 19.41
CA HIS A 137 5.48 -8.46 19.74
C HIS A 137 5.73 -9.28 18.47
N VAL A 138 6.87 -9.98 18.42
CA VAL A 138 7.23 -10.84 17.27
C VAL A 138 6.53 -12.18 17.42
N ILE A 139 5.81 -12.61 16.37
CA ILE A 139 5.04 -13.87 16.36
C ILE A 139 5.63 -14.96 15.46
N GLY A 140 6.75 -14.70 14.79
CA GLY A 140 7.40 -15.68 13.91
C GLY A 140 8.77 -15.22 13.37
N ASP A 141 9.47 -16.15 12.72
CA ASP A 141 10.78 -15.90 12.12
C ASP A 141 10.68 -15.15 10.78
N ALA A 142 11.75 -14.42 10.44
CA ALA A 142 11.88 -13.77 9.14
C ALA A 142 11.78 -14.79 7.99
N GLN A 143 11.00 -14.45 6.97
CA GLN A 143 10.82 -15.26 5.77
C GLN A 143 11.39 -14.54 4.54
N PRO A 144 11.92 -15.26 3.55
CA PRO A 144 12.24 -14.66 2.27
C PRO A 144 10.97 -14.15 1.59
N VAL A 145 11.11 -13.10 0.79
CA VAL A 145 10.02 -12.65 -0.08
C VAL A 145 9.87 -13.65 -1.23
N VAL A 146 8.68 -14.23 -1.37
CA VAL A 146 8.38 -15.24 -2.39
C VAL A 146 7.32 -14.71 -3.35
N PHE A 147 7.50 -15.05 -4.63
CA PHE A 147 6.54 -14.76 -5.69
C PHE A 147 6.12 -16.07 -6.36
N ASP A 148 4.86 -16.15 -6.79
CA ASP A 148 4.35 -17.27 -7.57
C ASP A 148 4.85 -17.22 -9.04
N GLY A 149 4.40 -18.17 -9.86
CA GLY A 149 4.76 -18.24 -11.29
C GLY A 149 4.25 -17.07 -12.13
N GLU A 150 3.30 -16.29 -11.62
CA GLU A 150 2.72 -15.11 -12.27
C GLU A 150 3.31 -13.80 -11.72
N GLY A 151 4.23 -13.89 -10.75
CA GLY A 151 4.87 -12.72 -10.14
C GLY A 151 4.06 -12.06 -9.03
N ASN A 152 3.01 -12.71 -8.52
CA ASN A 152 2.24 -12.20 -7.38
C ASN A 152 2.94 -12.53 -6.06
N PHE A 153 2.77 -11.70 -5.02
CA PHE A 153 3.27 -12.03 -3.68
C PHE A 153 2.61 -13.30 -3.13
N VAL A 154 3.44 -14.15 -2.52
CA VAL A 154 2.99 -15.26 -1.69
C VAL A 154 3.21 -14.88 -0.24
N VAL A 155 2.12 -14.82 0.54
CA VAL A 155 2.11 -14.45 1.97
C VAL A 155 1.49 -15.57 2.78
#